data_AF-A0A077LAB5-F1
#
_entry.id   AF-A0A077LAB5-F1
#
_cell.length_a   1.000
_cell.length_b   1.000
_cell.length_c   1.000
_cell.angle_alpha   90.00
_cell.angle_beta   90.00
_cell.angle_gamma   90.00
#
_symmetry.space_group_name_H-M   'P 1'
#
loop_
_entity.id
_entity.type
_entity.pdbx_description
1 polymer ?
#
loop_
_entity_poly.entity_id
_entity_poly.type
_entity_poly.pdbx_seq_one_letter_code
_entity_poly.pdbx_strand_id
1 'polypeptide(L)'
;MRIDCTTCGHKGRISSRETITRTYVKLYCQCLDAKCGHTWVSNLSFDHTLRPSALHQEPHDAAHLAAQIRSLPADKQRELFDKLGTQRVA
;
A
#
# COMPACT_ATOMS: atom_id res chain seq x y z
N MET A 1 -4.76 -13.87 -5.69
CA MET A 1 -4.67 -14.48 -4.35
C MET A 1 -5.05 -15.94 -4.47
N ARG A 2 -4.19 -16.85 -4.04
CA ARG A 2 -4.53 -18.26 -3.88
C ARG A 2 -4.90 -18.48 -2.41
N ILE A 3 -5.96 -19.24 -2.16
CA ILE A 3 -6.34 -19.67 -0.81
C ILE A 3 -6.41 -21.19 -0.80
N ASP A 4 -5.79 -21.81 0.19
CA ASP A 4 -5.77 -23.25 0.34
C ASP A 4 -6.62 -23.65 1.56
N CYS A 5 -7.31 -24.78 1.46
CA CYS A 5 -8.17 -25.30 2.51
C CYS A 5 -7.32 -25.70 3.73
N THR A 6 -7.67 -25.20 4.91
CA THR A 6 -6.96 -25.51 6.16
C THR A 6 -7.14 -26.97 6.62
N THR A 7 -8.14 -27.67 6.08
CA THR A 7 -8.45 -29.06 6.46
C THR A 7 -7.71 -30.08 5.61
N CYS A 8 -7.59 -29.85 4.30
CA CYS A 8 -7.01 -30.83 3.37
C CYS A 8 -5.87 -30.29 2.49
N GLY A 9 -5.55 -29.00 2.56
CA GLY A 9 -4.53 -28.37 1.72
C GLY A 9 -4.90 -28.18 0.24
N HIS A 10 -6.07 -28.65 -0.19
CA HIS A 10 -6.53 -28.46 -1.57
C HIS A 10 -6.92 -26.99 -1.84
N LYS A 11 -7.01 -26.61 -3.11
CA LYS A 11 -7.37 -25.25 -3.52
C LYS A 11 -8.78 -24.88 -3.05
N GLY A 12 -8.91 -23.67 -2.51
CA GLY A 12 -10.19 -23.03 -2.24
C GLY A 12 -10.61 -22.04 -3.31
N ARG A 13 -11.91 -21.88 -3.50
CA ARG A 13 -12.55 -20.80 -4.27
C ARG A 13 -13.13 -19.77 -3.31
N ILE A 14 -12.93 -18.49 -3.60
CA ILE A 14 -13.65 -17.39 -2.94
C ILE A 14 -15.01 -17.24 -3.65
N SER A 15 -16.10 -17.50 -2.93
CA SER A 15 -17.47 -17.46 -3.45
C SER A 15 -18.07 -16.05 -3.36
N SER A 16 -17.78 -15.32 -2.28
CA SER A 16 -18.20 -13.93 -2.09
C SER A 16 -17.22 -13.17 -1.21
N ARG A 17 -17.32 -11.83 -1.28
CA ARG A 17 -16.55 -10.90 -0.44
C ARG A 17 -17.50 -9.96 0.28
N GLU A 18 -17.20 -9.68 1.54
CA GLU A 18 -17.86 -8.64 2.33
C GLU A 18 -16.80 -7.58 2.67
N THR A 19 -17.00 -6.38 2.15
CA THR A 19 -16.07 -5.27 2.37
C THR A 19 -16.47 -4.54 3.64
N ILE A 20 -15.63 -4.59 4.68
CA ILE A 20 -15.90 -3.91 5.95
C ILE A 20 -15.28 -2.51 5.93
N THR A 21 -14.01 -2.42 5.52
CA THR A 21 -13.32 -1.15 5.26
C THR A 21 -12.47 -1.27 4.00
N ARG A 22 -11.81 -0.18 3.58
CA ARG A 22 -10.85 -0.21 2.47
C ARG A 22 -9.65 -1.13 2.75
N THR A 23 -9.36 -1.40 4.00
CA THR A 23 -8.21 -2.19 4.47
C THR A 23 -8.59 -3.54 5.06
N TYR A 24 -9.88 -3.85 5.20
CA TYR A 24 -10.34 -5.10 5.80
C TYR A 24 -11.56 -5.67 5.10
N VAL A 25 -11.45 -6.94 4.66
CA VAL A 25 -12.54 -7.68 4.02
C VAL A 25 -12.63 -9.11 4.54
N LYS A 26 -13.85 -9.65 4.58
CA LYS A 26 -14.10 -11.08 4.80
C LYS A 26 -14.29 -11.79 3.47
N LEU A 27 -13.65 -12.94 3.32
CA LEU A 27 -13.71 -13.79 2.13
C LEU A 27 -14.40 -15.10 2.49
N TYR A 28 -15.55 -15.35 1.88
CA TYR A 28 -16.28 -16.60 2.06
C TYR A 28 -15.77 -17.62 1.03
N CYS A 29 -15.23 -18.73 1.52
CA CYS A 29 -14.44 -19.65 0.72
C CYS A 29 -15.02 -21.07 0.79
N GLN A 30 -14.78 -21.85 -0.27
CA GLN A 30 -15.15 -23.25 -0.37
C GLN A 30 -14.01 -24.08 -1.00
N CYS A 31 -13.75 -25.26 -0.43
CA CYS A 31 -12.77 -26.21 -0.96
C CYS A 31 -13.28 -26.78 -2.30
N LEU A 32 -12.40 -26.84 -3.29
CA LEU A 32 -12.72 -27.37 -4.62
C LEU A 32 -12.64 -28.90 -4.69
N ASP A 33 -12.06 -29.55 -3.69
CA ASP A 33 -12.13 -31.01 -3.59
C ASP A 33 -13.53 -31.41 -3.14
N ALA A 34 -14.26 -32.09 -4.02
CA ALA A 34 -15.63 -32.56 -3.78
C ALA A 34 -15.72 -33.52 -2.59
N LYS A 35 -14.64 -34.21 -2.22
CA LYS A 35 -14.60 -35.06 -1.02
C LYS A 35 -14.46 -34.25 0.27
N CYS A 36 -13.80 -33.11 0.20
CA CYS A 36 -13.58 -32.25 1.36
C CYS A 36 -14.79 -31.32 1.60
N GLY A 37 -15.22 -30.56 0.59
CA GLY A 37 -16.39 -29.68 0.67
C GLY A 37 -16.34 -28.57 1.72
N HIS A 38 -15.24 -28.42 2.46
CA HIS A 38 -15.11 -27.47 3.57
C HIS A 38 -15.41 -26.05 3.11
N THR A 39 -16.22 -25.32 3.88
CA THR A 39 -16.51 -23.90 3.70
C THR A 39 -16.00 -23.13 4.90
N TRP A 40 -15.38 -21.97 4.66
CA TRP A 40 -14.79 -21.16 5.73
C TRP A 40 -14.81 -19.68 5.40
N VAL A 41 -14.58 -18.85 6.42
CA VAL A 41 -14.37 -17.40 6.27
C VAL A 41 -12.90 -17.10 6.52
N SER A 42 -12.26 -16.37 5.60
CA SER A 42 -10.90 -15.86 5.75
C SER A 42 -10.92 -14.34 5.82
N ASN A 43 -10.14 -13.79 6.74
CA ASN A 43 -9.96 -12.35 6.88
C ASN A 43 -8.77 -11.90 6.03
N LEU A 44 -8.98 -10.90 5.16
CA LEU A 44 -7.91 -10.24 4.43
C LEU A 44 -7.80 -8.80 4.93
N SER A 45 -6.67 -8.49 5.54
CA SER A 45 -6.36 -7.19 6.12
C SER A 45 -5.09 -6.61 5.52
N PHE A 46 -5.09 -5.32 5.24
CA PHE A 46 -3.87 -4.56 5.04
C PHE A 46 -3.07 -4.54 6.34
N ASP A 47 -1.77 -4.78 6.23
CA ASP A 47 -0.83 -4.76 7.35
C ASP A 47 -0.08 -3.42 7.35
N HIS A 48 0.93 -3.30 6.49
CA HIS A 48 1.71 -2.09 6.34
C HIS A 48 2.21 -1.91 4.91
N THR A 49 2.66 -0.69 4.62
CA THR A 49 3.22 -0.30 3.34
C THR A 49 4.72 -0.57 3.32
N LEU A 50 5.19 -1.44 2.40
CA LEU A 50 6.63 -1.65 2.18
C LEU A 50 7.28 -0.51 1.38
N ARG A 51 6.55 0.05 0.41
CA ARG A 51 6.94 1.22 -0.37
C ARG A 51 5.71 2.09 -0.61
N PRO A 52 5.78 3.41 -0.34
CA PRO A 52 4.63 4.29 -0.53
C PRO A 52 4.19 4.29 -1.99
N SER A 53 2.88 4.43 -2.18
CA SER A 53 2.32 4.61 -3.52
C SER A 53 2.85 5.90 -4.12
N ALA A 54 3.14 5.91 -5.43
CA ALA A 54 3.42 7.16 -6.14
C ALA A 54 2.23 8.14 -6.12
N LEU A 55 1.01 7.67 -5.81
CA LEU A 55 -0.17 8.52 -5.60
C LEU A 55 -0.24 9.11 -4.18
N HIS A 56 0.46 8.49 -3.23
CA HIS A 56 0.64 8.95 -1.86
C HIS A 56 2.10 9.37 -1.66
N GLN A 57 2.69 10.00 -2.69
CA GLN A 57 3.85 10.85 -2.51
C GLN A 57 3.37 11.97 -1.59
N GLU A 58 3.61 11.79 -0.29
CA GLU A 58 3.58 12.91 0.64
C GLU A 58 4.29 14.11 -0.05
N PRO A 59 3.82 15.35 0.13
CA PRO A 59 4.36 16.54 -0.54
C PRO A 59 5.87 16.81 -0.27
N HIS A 60 6.51 15.95 0.52
CA HIS A 60 7.94 15.89 0.82
C HIS A 60 8.79 15.15 -0.22
N ASP A 61 8.20 14.72 -1.34
CA ASP A 61 8.97 14.00 -2.35
C ASP A 61 9.98 14.94 -3.04
N ALA A 62 11.23 14.50 -3.11
CA ALA A 62 12.33 15.31 -3.66
C ALA A 62 12.03 15.81 -5.09
N ALA A 63 11.23 15.08 -5.86
CA ALA A 63 10.79 15.48 -7.19
C ALA A 63 9.83 16.68 -7.17
N HIS A 64 8.86 16.70 -6.26
CA HIS A 64 7.92 17.82 -6.10
C HIS A 64 8.65 19.05 -5.54
N LEU A 65 9.47 18.87 -4.51
CA LEU A 65 10.33 19.92 -3.97
C LEU A 65 11.27 20.49 -5.04
N ALA A 66 11.90 19.63 -5.84
CA ALA A 66 12.78 20.08 -6.92
C ALA A 66 12.02 20.81 -8.04
N ALA A 67 10.77 20.44 -8.32
CA ALA A 67 9.93 21.17 -9.26
C ALA A 67 9.57 22.56 -8.74
N GLN A 68 9.24 22.70 -7.46
CA GLN A 68 8.99 23.99 -6.81
C GLN A 68 10.25 24.86 -6.78
N ILE A 69 11.43 24.29 -6.54
CA ILE A 69 12.69 25.05 -6.59
C ILE A 69 12.96 25.54 -8.01
N ARG A 70 12.74 24.69 -9.03
CA ARG A 70 12.97 25.06 -10.45
C ARG A 70 12.04 26.16 -10.95
N SER A 71 10.85 26.35 -10.37
CA SER A 71 9.92 27.41 -10.78
C SER A 71 10.25 28.78 -10.19
N LEU A 72 11.17 28.87 -9.21
CA LEU A 72 11.62 30.15 -8.65
C LEU A 72 12.56 30.88 -9.62
N PRO A 73 12.59 32.22 -9.61
CA PRO A 73 13.64 32.99 -10.28
C PRO A 73 15.04 32.60 -9.76
N ALA A 74 16.05 32.64 -10.64
CA ALA A 74 17.41 32.19 -10.31
C ALA A 74 17.99 32.83 -9.03
N ASP A 75 17.69 34.10 -8.78
CA ASP A 75 18.16 34.81 -7.60
C ASP A 75 17.54 34.26 -6.30
N LYS A 76 16.26 33.88 -6.36
CA LYS A 76 15.56 33.26 -5.23
C LYS A 76 15.98 31.82 -4.99
N GLN A 77 16.34 31.09 -6.05
CA GLN A 77 16.93 29.75 -5.91
C GLN A 77 18.27 29.82 -5.16
N ARG A 78 19.17 30.73 -5.57
CA ARG A 78 20.48 30.91 -4.91
C ARG A 78 20.33 31.28 -3.44
N GLU A 79 19.46 32.24 -3.13
CA GLU A 79 19.17 32.65 -1.74
C GLU A 79 18.66 31.49 -0.89
N LEU A 80 17.82 30.62 -1.45
CA LEU A 80 17.29 29.45 -0.76
C LEU A 80 18.39 28.41 -0.46
N PHE A 81 19.24 28.11 -1.45
CA PHE A 81 20.34 27.15 -1.28
C PHE A 81 21.40 27.65 -0.29
N ASP A 82 21.69 28.95 -0.27
CA ASP A 82 22.62 29.56 0.68
C ASP A 82 22.12 29.41 2.13
N LYS A 83 20.82 29.68 2.37
CA LYS A 83 20.19 29.49 3.68
C LYS A 83 20.16 28.03 4.13
N LEU A 84 19.88 27.10 3.22
CA LEU A 84 19.86 25.65 3.51
C LEU A 84 21.26 25.08 3.78
N GLY A 85 22.29 25.53 3.04
CA GLY A 85 23.68 25.14 3.28
C GLY A 85 24.25 25.64 4.60
N THR A 86 23.67 26.72 5.13
CA THR A 86 24.02 27.30 6.44
C THR A 86 23.33 26.57 7.60
N GLN A 87 22.28 25.79 7.32
CA GLN A 87 21.49 25.10 8.33
C GLN A 87 22.20 23.79 8.74
N ARG A 88 23.11 23.88 9.71
CA ARG A 88 23.68 22.70 10.39
C ARG A 88 22.52 21.91 11.02
N VAL A 89 22.31 20.68 10.54
CA VAL A 89 21.47 19.69 11.21
C VAL A 89 22.14 19.40 12.56
N ALA A 90 21.45 19.75 13.65
CA ALA A 90 21.84 19.42 15.02
C ALA A 90 21.48 17.96 15.35
#